data_AF-A0A7X5R6X2-F1
#
_entry.id   AF-A0A7X5R6X2-F1
#
_cell.length_a   1.000
_cell.length_b   1.000
_cell.length_c   1.000
_cell.angle_alpha   90.00
_cell.angle_beta   90.00
_cell.angle_gamma   90.00
#
_symmetry.space_group_name_H-M   'P 1'
#
loop_
_entity.id
_entity.type
_entity.pdbx_description
1 polymer ?
#
loop_
_entity_poly.entity_id
_entity_poly.type
_entity_poly.pdbx_seq_one_letter_code
_entity_poly.pdbx_strand_id
1 'polypeptide(L)'
;MVTCIGRKVDREGRVRFNGQRIYYLEPKYANKKVQVKLTYNKVIFYDKELNEIAGFDRLYGDKNYTAIHWEQWLPTLSRRPNSLFHSSFTDMLTESLRHFLLSGNAKLRGVYMKALCELIKTMSLDKALNIADEAAGQAFEEIDDILQLAGV
;
A
#
# COMPACT_ATOMS: atom_id res chain seq x y z
N MET A 1 6.24 -28.95 -6.88
CA MET A 1 5.34 -29.25 -5.75
C MET A 1 4.65 -27.95 -5.36
N VAL A 2 3.31 -27.92 -5.41
CA VAL A 2 2.52 -26.77 -4.95
C VAL A 2 2.08 -27.11 -3.52
N THR A 3 2.46 -26.29 -2.55
CA THR A 3 2.06 -26.49 -1.16
C THR A 3 1.00 -25.44 -0.82
N CYS A 4 -0.19 -25.92 -0.40
CA CYS A 4 -1.25 -25.08 0.15
C CYS A 4 -1.16 -25.13 1.68
N ILE A 5 -0.95 -23.98 2.33
CA ILE A 5 -0.75 -23.88 3.78
C ILE A 5 -1.73 -22.87 4.36
N GLY A 6 -2.45 -23.24 5.42
CA GLY A 6 -3.26 -22.30 6.19
C GLY A 6 -2.38 -21.38 7.04
N ARG A 7 -2.60 -20.07 6.96
CA ARG A 7 -1.90 -19.06 7.77
C ARG A 7 -2.89 -18.11 8.44
N LYS A 8 -2.55 -17.67 9.66
CA LYS A 8 -3.27 -16.58 10.34
C LYS A 8 -2.62 -15.26 9.96
N VAL A 9 -3.44 -14.31 9.55
CA VAL A 9 -3.04 -12.91 9.37
C VAL A 9 -3.03 -12.26 10.75
N ASP A 10 -1.97 -11.54 11.09
CA ASP A 10 -1.90 -10.83 12.37
C ASP A 10 -2.83 -9.61 12.41
N ARG A 11 -2.84 -8.91 13.55
CA ARG A 11 -3.65 -7.71 13.76
C ARG A 11 -3.30 -6.57 12.80
N GLU A 12 -2.06 -6.56 12.30
CA GLU A 12 -1.51 -5.53 11.44
C GLU A 12 -1.59 -5.93 9.96
N GLY A 13 -2.34 -6.98 9.62
CA GLY A 13 -2.53 -7.42 8.24
C GLY A 13 -1.36 -8.23 7.67
N ARG A 14 -0.42 -8.68 8.50
CA ARG A 14 0.82 -9.32 8.04
C ARG A 14 0.73 -10.84 8.08
N VAL A 15 1.33 -11.48 7.09
CA VAL A 15 1.62 -12.92 7.07
C VAL A 15 3.12 -13.12 7.01
N ARG A 16 3.68 -13.82 8.00
CA ARG A 16 5.12 -14.03 8.15
C ARG A 16 5.55 -15.42 7.67
N PHE A 17 6.61 -15.46 6.88
CA PHE A 17 7.33 -16.67 6.47
C PHE A 17 8.76 -16.63 7.00
N ASN A 18 9.21 -17.74 7.59
CA ASN A 18 10.57 -17.91 8.13
C ASN A 18 11.02 -16.76 9.06
N GLY A 19 10.09 -16.20 9.83
CA GLY A 19 10.33 -15.12 10.80
C GLY A 19 10.52 -13.72 10.19
N GLN A 20 11.16 -13.62 9.01
CA GLN A 20 11.65 -12.35 8.47
C GLN A 20 10.88 -11.85 7.24
N ARG A 21 10.22 -12.73 6.48
CA ARG A 21 9.54 -12.37 5.23
C ARG A 21 8.09 -12.06 5.51
N ILE A 22 7.65 -10.86 5.16
CA ILE A 22 6.37 -10.31 5.53
C ILE A 22 5.58 -10.00 4.27
N TYR A 23 4.37 -10.52 4.18
CA TYR A 23 3.40 -10.14 3.16
C TYR A 23 2.24 -9.42 3.84
N TYR A 24 1.98 -8.19 3.43
CA TYR A 24 0.82 -7.44 3.89
C TYR A 24 -0.36 -7.76 3.00
N LEU A 25 -1.46 -8.16 3.62
CA LEU A 25 -2.77 -8.29 2.97
C LEU A 25 -3.62 -7.06 3.29
N GLU A 26 -4.74 -6.90 2.58
CA GLU A 26 -5.68 -5.83 2.88
C GLU A 26 -6.06 -5.82 4.37
N PRO A 27 -6.23 -4.63 4.99
CA PRO A 27 -6.62 -4.51 6.39
C PRO A 27 -7.88 -5.32 6.78
N LYS A 28 -8.80 -5.56 5.84
CA LYS A 28 -10.01 -6.37 6.05
C LYS A 28 -9.73 -7.85 6.36
N TYR A 29 -8.51 -8.33 6.11
CA TYR A 29 -8.08 -9.69 6.44
C TYR A 29 -7.32 -9.81 7.76
N ALA A 30 -7.11 -8.70 8.48
CA ALA A 30 -6.49 -8.73 9.80
C ALA A 30 -7.22 -9.72 10.73
N ASN A 31 -6.46 -10.51 11.49
CA ASN A 31 -6.96 -11.60 12.36
C ASN A 31 -7.72 -12.74 11.67
N LYS A 32 -7.81 -12.78 10.34
CA LYS A 32 -8.44 -13.89 9.60
C LYS A 32 -7.44 -15.00 9.29
N LYS A 33 -7.97 -16.18 8.96
CA LYS A 33 -7.19 -17.28 8.36
C LYS A 33 -7.30 -17.18 6.84
N VAL A 34 -6.18 -17.37 6.16
CA VAL A 34 -6.06 -17.39 4.70
C VAL A 34 -5.35 -18.67 4.27
N GLN A 35 -5.62 -19.12 3.05
CA GLN A 35 -4.85 -20.19 2.42
C GLN A 35 -3.74 -19.58 1.58
N VAL A 36 -2.56 -20.18 1.61
CA VAL A 36 -1.41 -19.70 0.85
C VAL A 36 -0.93 -20.76 -0.10
N LYS A 37 -0.84 -20.42 -1.39
CA LYS A 37 -0.22 -21.21 -2.43
C LYS A 37 1.17 -20.66 -2.71
N LEU A 38 2.18 -21.48 -2.47
CA LEU A 38 3.58 -21.14 -2.75
C LEU A 38 4.01 -21.78 -4.09
N THR A 39 4.55 -20.96 -4.98
CA THR A 39 5.25 -21.44 -6.19
C THR A 39 6.74 -21.09 -6.12
N TYR A 40 7.48 -21.39 -7.19
CA TYR A 40 8.92 -21.09 -7.26
C TYR A 40 9.20 -19.59 -7.34
N ASN A 41 8.24 -18.73 -7.70
CA ASN A 41 8.46 -17.29 -7.82
C ASN A 41 7.32 -16.44 -7.28
N LYS A 42 6.20 -17.04 -6.89
CA LYS A 42 5.03 -16.32 -6.38
C LYS A 42 4.56 -16.86 -5.04
N VAL A 43 3.89 -16.00 -4.30
CA VAL A 43 3.09 -16.31 -3.12
C VAL A 43 1.70 -15.76 -3.37
N ILE A 44 0.71 -16.65 -3.40
CA ILE A 44 -0.68 -16.29 -3.70
C ILE A 44 -1.54 -16.62 -2.49
N PHE A 45 -2.33 -15.64 -2.05
CA PHE A 45 -3.20 -15.73 -0.89
C PHE A 45 -4.65 -15.88 -1.33
N TYR A 46 -5.38 -16.76 -0.66
CA TYR A 46 -6.79 -17.01 -0.88
C TYR A 46 -7.58 -16.89 0.42
N ASP A 47 -8.84 -16.50 0.31
CA ASP A 47 -9.75 -16.48 1.45
C ASP A 47 -10.26 -17.90 1.79
N LYS A 48 -11.27 -17.98 2.66
CA LYS A 48 -11.87 -19.27 3.06
C LYS A 48 -12.65 -19.94 1.94
N GLU A 49 -13.15 -19.17 0.99
CA GLU A 49 -13.95 -19.61 -0.17
C GLU A 49 -13.06 -19.90 -1.38
N LEU A 50 -11.73 -19.80 -1.23
CA LEU A 50 -10.72 -19.95 -2.28
C LEU A 50 -10.76 -18.84 -3.35
N ASN A 51 -11.33 -17.69 -3.03
CA ASN A 51 -11.17 -16.50 -3.87
C ASN A 51 -9.76 -15.94 -3.68
N GLU A 52 -9.10 -15.56 -4.78
CA GLU A 52 -7.78 -14.94 -4.71
C GLU A 52 -7.87 -13.56 -4.04
N ILE A 53 -7.05 -13.37 -3.02
CA ILE A 53 -6.93 -12.11 -2.26
C ILE A 53 -5.83 -11.24 -2.86
N ALA A 54 -4.64 -11.82 -3.03
CA ALA A 54 -3.45 -11.11 -3.48
C ALA A 54 -2.37 -12.09 -3.97
N GLY A 55 -1.63 -11.68 -4.98
CA GLY A 55 -0.41 -12.34 -5.45
C GLY A 55 0.81 -11.42 -5.28
N PHE A 56 1.93 -11.99 -4.86
CA PHE A 56 3.20 -11.29 -4.71
C PHE A 56 4.33 -12.11 -5.31
N ASP A 57 5.41 -11.43 -5.70
CA ASP A 57 6.68 -12.10 -5.91
C ASP A 57 7.19 -12.74 -4.61
N ARG A 58 7.80 -13.91 -4.75
CA ARG A 58 8.34 -14.62 -3.62
C ARG A 58 9.60 -13.91 -3.14
N LEU A 59 9.60 -13.55 -1.85
CA LEU A 59 10.71 -12.88 -1.21
C LEU A 59 11.82 -13.91 -0.95
N TYR A 60 13.03 -13.58 -1.39
CA TYR A 60 14.22 -14.43 -1.34
C TYR A 60 15.40 -13.76 -0.62
N GLY A 61 16.33 -14.58 -0.14
CA GLY A 61 17.51 -14.13 0.59
C GLY A 61 17.15 -13.45 1.92
N ASP A 62 18.12 -12.69 2.42
CA ASP A 62 18.06 -12.03 3.73
C ASP A 62 17.65 -10.56 3.64
N LYS A 63 17.53 -9.97 2.44
CA LYS A 63 17.24 -8.53 2.25
C LYS A 63 15.77 -8.21 1.90
N ASN A 64 14.97 -9.22 1.56
CA ASN A 64 13.60 -9.03 1.08
C ASN A 64 12.60 -9.24 2.21
N TYR A 65 12.45 -8.23 3.07
CA TYR A 65 11.67 -8.34 4.30
C TYR A 65 10.17 -8.18 4.11
N THR A 66 9.72 -7.37 3.15
CA THR A 66 8.31 -6.98 3.08
C THR A 66 7.80 -6.84 1.64
N ALA A 67 6.59 -7.36 1.39
CA ALA A 67 5.80 -7.10 0.19
C ALA A 67 4.42 -6.56 0.59
N ILE A 68 3.93 -5.54 -0.11
CA ILE A 68 2.68 -4.84 0.17
C ILE A 68 2.12 -4.22 -1.11
N HIS A 69 0.81 -4.33 -1.32
CA HIS A 69 0.09 -3.58 -2.35
C HIS A 69 -0.43 -2.30 -1.71
N TRP A 70 0.24 -1.17 -1.93
CA TRP A 70 -0.03 0.07 -1.21
C TRP A 70 -1.40 0.67 -1.53
N GLU A 71 -1.95 0.39 -2.70
CA GLU A 71 -3.31 0.77 -3.12
C GLU A 71 -4.36 0.33 -2.10
N GLN A 72 -4.19 -0.88 -1.56
CA GLN A 72 -5.08 -1.46 -0.55
C GLN A 72 -4.91 -0.82 0.84
N TRP A 73 -3.81 -0.10 1.06
CA TRP A 73 -3.42 0.48 2.34
C TRP A 73 -3.56 2.01 2.37
N LEU A 74 -3.70 2.67 1.22
CA LEU A 74 -3.98 4.10 1.13
C LEU A 74 -5.15 4.57 1.99
N PRO A 75 -6.30 3.87 2.09
CA PRO A 75 -7.38 4.26 3.00
C PRO A 75 -6.98 4.27 4.48
N THR A 76 -5.98 3.48 4.86
CA THR A 76 -5.42 3.49 6.23
C THR A 76 -4.49 4.67 6.43
N LEU A 77 -3.64 4.98 5.44
CA LEU A 77 -2.79 6.18 5.46
C LEU A 77 -3.62 7.46 5.47
N SER A 78 -4.70 7.51 4.69
CA SER A 78 -5.65 8.62 4.65
C SER A 78 -6.31 8.91 6.01
N ARG A 79 -6.70 7.87 6.74
CA ARG A 79 -7.26 8.00 8.10
C ARG A 79 -6.22 8.34 9.16
N ARG A 80 -4.96 7.95 8.96
CA ARG A 80 -3.85 8.19 9.89
C ARG A 80 -2.63 8.73 9.15
N PRO A 81 -2.68 10.00 8.70
CA PRO A 81 -1.66 10.57 7.82
C PRO A 81 -0.26 10.58 8.42
N ASN A 82 -0.12 10.69 9.75
CA ASN A 82 1.18 10.61 10.42
C ASN A 82 1.82 9.21 10.38
N SER A 83 1.09 8.17 10.00
CA SER A 83 1.69 6.84 9.78
C SER A 83 2.65 6.84 8.58
N LEU A 84 2.55 7.85 7.71
CA LEU A 84 3.45 8.04 6.57
C LEU A 84 4.92 8.14 6.99
N PHE A 85 5.23 8.75 8.14
CA PHE A 85 6.61 8.86 8.64
C PHE A 85 7.29 7.52 8.92
N HIS A 86 6.51 6.47 9.12
CA HIS A 86 6.99 5.15 9.51
C HIS A 86 6.63 4.09 8.46
N SER A 87 6.15 4.50 7.29
CA SER A 87 5.76 3.59 6.22
C SER A 87 6.81 3.57 5.11
N SER A 88 7.04 2.38 4.55
CA SER A 88 7.80 2.24 3.31
C SER A 88 7.02 2.71 2.07
N PHE A 89 5.84 3.30 2.24
CA PHE A 89 5.14 3.98 1.15
C PHE A 89 5.92 5.21 0.70
N THR A 90 6.64 5.86 1.62
CA THR A 90 7.49 7.00 1.30
C THR A 90 8.56 6.65 0.26
N ASP A 91 8.98 5.39 0.17
CA ASP A 91 9.94 4.86 -0.81
C ASP A 91 9.40 4.83 -2.25
N MET A 92 8.08 4.94 -2.42
CA MET A 92 7.44 5.09 -3.73
C MET A 92 7.32 6.56 -4.16
N LEU A 93 7.54 7.51 -3.25
CA LEU A 93 7.41 8.93 -3.55
C LEU A 93 8.70 9.47 -4.17
N THR A 94 8.56 10.45 -5.06
CA THR A 94 9.66 11.32 -5.48
C THR A 94 10.23 12.06 -4.26
N GLU A 95 11.49 12.50 -4.34
CA GLU A 95 12.13 13.24 -3.25
C GLU A 95 11.38 14.56 -2.96
N SER A 96 10.89 15.24 -4.00
CA SER A 96 10.07 16.46 -3.91
C SER A 96 8.77 16.22 -3.14
N LEU A 97 7.98 15.24 -3.58
CA LEU A 97 6.71 14.91 -2.93
C LEU A 97 6.91 14.42 -1.50
N ARG A 98 7.93 13.57 -1.28
CA ARG A 98 8.30 13.10 0.05
C ARG A 98 8.61 14.30 0.96
N HIS A 99 9.49 15.19 0.53
CA HIS A 99 9.87 16.36 1.31
C HIS A 99 8.64 17.22 1.64
N PHE A 100 7.84 17.57 0.63
CA PHE A 100 6.62 18.38 0.78
C PHE A 100 5.64 17.79 1.81
N LEU A 101 5.37 16.49 1.74
CA LEU A 101 4.45 15.81 2.66
C LEU A 101 5.00 15.67 4.08
N LEU A 102 6.30 15.39 4.22
CA LEU A 102 6.93 15.16 5.52
C LEU A 102 7.25 16.48 6.26
N SER A 103 7.50 17.58 5.54
CA SER A 103 7.67 18.92 6.14
C SER A 103 6.33 19.60 6.46
N GLY A 104 5.25 19.19 5.81
CA GLY A 104 3.91 19.75 6.02
C GLY A 104 3.24 19.35 7.34
N ASN A 105 2.00 19.83 7.55
CA ASN A 105 1.19 19.46 8.70
C ASN A 105 0.35 18.18 8.43
N ALA A 106 -0.34 17.68 9.46
CA ALA A 106 -1.14 16.47 9.32
C ALA A 106 -2.36 16.63 8.41
N LYS A 107 -2.92 17.85 8.27
CA LYS A 107 -4.01 18.16 7.34
C LYS A 107 -3.53 17.95 5.91
N LEU A 108 -2.40 18.53 5.53
CA LEU A 108 -1.80 18.42 4.20
C LEU A 108 -1.59 16.95 3.81
N ARG A 109 -0.92 16.17 4.66
CA ARG A 109 -0.76 14.72 4.44
C ARG A 109 -2.11 14.03 4.25
N GLY A 110 -3.10 14.37 5.07
CA GLY A 110 -4.45 13.84 4.96
C GLY A 110 -5.10 14.14 3.60
N VAL A 111 -4.94 15.37 3.09
CA VAL A 111 -5.46 15.79 1.78
C VAL A 111 -4.85 14.95 0.66
N TYR A 112 -3.53 14.83 0.61
CA TYR A 112 -2.85 14.05 -0.44
C TYR A 112 -3.17 12.57 -0.37
N MET A 113 -3.24 11.97 0.82
CA MET A 113 -3.62 10.56 0.95
C MET A 113 -5.08 10.33 0.55
N LYS A 114 -6.00 11.29 0.78
CA LYS A 114 -7.38 11.22 0.27
C LYS A 114 -7.42 11.36 -1.25
N ALA A 115 -6.69 12.32 -1.81
CA ALA A 115 -6.60 12.50 -3.26
C ALA A 115 -6.10 11.20 -3.93
N LEU A 116 -5.03 10.59 -3.40
CA LEU A 116 -4.54 9.31 -3.90
C LEU A 116 -5.60 8.20 -3.83
N CYS A 117 -6.39 8.10 -2.75
CA CYS A 117 -7.50 7.15 -2.67
C CYS A 117 -8.56 7.35 -3.75
N GLU A 118 -8.83 8.60 -4.16
CA GLU A 118 -9.79 8.91 -5.22
C GLU A 118 -9.20 8.63 -6.60
N LEU A 119 -7.97 9.06 -6.86
CA LEU A 119 -7.28 8.87 -8.13
C LEU A 119 -7.13 7.37 -8.48
N ILE A 120 -6.72 6.52 -7.53
CA ILE A 120 -6.52 5.09 -7.81
C ILE A 120 -7.81 4.34 -8.18
N LYS A 121 -8.99 4.96 -8.05
CA LYS A 121 -10.25 4.37 -8.54
C LYS A 121 -10.34 4.38 -10.06
N THR A 122 -9.66 5.32 -10.72
CA THR A 122 -9.73 5.53 -12.17
C THR A 122 -8.39 5.35 -12.88
N MET A 123 -7.27 5.30 -12.14
CA MET A 123 -5.93 5.11 -12.70
C MET A 123 -5.01 4.25 -11.83
N SER A 124 -3.80 3.95 -12.34
CA SER A 124 -2.79 3.23 -11.58
C SER A 124 -2.15 4.11 -10.50
N LEU A 125 -1.58 3.47 -9.47
CA LEU A 125 -0.88 4.16 -8.39
C LEU A 125 0.26 5.06 -8.91
N ASP A 126 1.04 4.60 -9.89
CA ASP A 126 2.12 5.40 -10.47
C ASP A 126 1.61 6.71 -11.10
N LYS A 127 0.48 6.65 -11.83
CA LYS A 127 -0.14 7.85 -12.42
C LYS A 127 -0.67 8.79 -11.34
N ALA A 128 -1.31 8.24 -10.30
CA ALA A 128 -1.80 9.01 -9.17
C ALA A 128 -0.65 9.70 -8.42
N LEU A 129 0.50 9.03 -8.25
CA LEU A 129 1.69 9.61 -7.62
C LEU A 129 2.31 10.74 -8.46
N ASN A 130 2.31 10.63 -9.78
CA ASN A 130 2.77 11.71 -10.65
C ASN A 130 1.89 12.97 -10.53
N ILE A 131 0.56 12.81 -10.48
CA ILE A 131 -0.36 13.94 -10.27
C ILE A 131 -0.15 14.56 -8.88
N ALA A 132 0.07 13.73 -7.85
CA ALA A 132 0.39 14.22 -6.51
C ALA A 132 1.71 15.00 -6.48
N ASP A 133 2.73 14.57 -7.21
CA ASP A 133 4.01 15.30 -7.30
C ASP A 133 3.84 16.66 -8.02
N GLU A 134 3.06 16.70 -9.11
CA GLU A 134 2.72 17.95 -9.80
C GLU A 134 1.94 18.91 -8.89
N ALA A 135 0.92 18.41 -8.17
CA ALA A 135 0.16 19.19 -7.21
C ALA A 135 1.03 19.75 -6.07
N ALA A 136 1.99 18.95 -5.58
CA ALA A 136 2.94 19.38 -4.57
C ALA A 136 3.88 20.48 -5.11
N GLY A 137 4.28 20.40 -6.38
CA GLY A 137 5.05 21.44 -7.06
C GLY A 137 4.31 22.79 -7.16
N GLN A 138 2.98 22.75 -7.20
CA GLN A 138 2.10 23.94 -7.17
C GLN A 138 1.61 24.28 -5.75
N ALA A 139 2.07 23.55 -4.73
CA ALA A 139 1.69 23.71 -3.32
C ALA A 139 0.18 23.66 -3.06
N PHE A 140 -0.55 22.80 -3.76
CA PHE A 140 -1.98 22.61 -3.52
C PHE A 140 -2.25 22.04 -2.13
N GLU A 141 -3.21 22.62 -1.42
CA GLU A 141 -3.60 22.21 -0.05
C GLU A 141 -5.02 21.67 0.06
N GLU A 142 -5.82 21.76 -1.01
CA GLU A 142 -7.20 21.30 -1.06
C GLU A 142 -7.36 20.14 -2.04
N ILE A 143 -8.26 19.21 -1.72
CA ILE A 143 -8.39 17.96 -2.48
C ILE A 143 -8.89 18.21 -3.92
N ASP A 144 -9.81 19.15 -4.09
CA ASP A 144 -10.46 19.41 -5.39
C ASP A 144 -9.44 19.96 -6.41
N ASP A 145 -8.48 20.78 -5.97
CA ASP A 145 -7.42 21.31 -6.83
C ASP A 145 -6.52 20.18 -7.36
N ILE A 146 -6.22 19.18 -6.51
CA ILE A 146 -5.44 17.99 -6.90
C ILE A 146 -6.21 17.14 -7.90
N LEU A 147 -7.52 16.93 -7.68
CA LEU A 147 -8.36 16.13 -8.56
C LEU A 147 -8.58 16.79 -9.93
N GLN A 148 -8.64 18.12 -9.99
CA GLN A 148 -8.75 18.86 -11.25
C GLN A 148 -7.54 18.64 -12.17
N LEU A 149 -6.32 18.47 -11.65
CA LEU A 149 -5.15 18.11 -12.46
C LEU A 149 -5.30 16.77 -13.17
N ALA A 150 -6.07 15.86 -12.58
CA ALA A 150 -6.36 14.56 -13.16
C ALA A 150 -7.45 14.60 -14.24
N GLY A 151 -8.15 15.74 -14.40
CA GLY A 151 -9.35 15.85 -15.21
C GLY A 151 -10.53 15.06 -14.65
N VAL A 152 -10.59 14.89 -13.32
CA VAL A 152 -11.62 14.14 -12.59
C VAL A 152 -12.55 15.10 -11.84
#